data_AF-A0A9W9WLS2-F1
#
_entry.id   AF-A0A9W9WLS2-F1
#
_cell.length_a   1.000
_cell.length_b   1.000
_cell.length_c   1.000
_cell.angle_alpha   90.00
_cell.angle_beta   90.00
_cell.angle_gamma   90.00
#
_symmetry.space_group_name_H-M   'P 1'
#
loop_
_entity.id
_entity.type
_entity.pdbx_description
1 polymer ?
#
loop_
_entity_poly.entity_id
_entity_poly.type
_entity_poly.pdbx_seq_one_letter_code
_entity_poly.pdbx_strand_id
1 'polypeptide(L)'
;MFEQSSYTDYDQVLTRFVDERFEQLPYPASSEWNKLLQDDDFSGLEPATKVFDHIGQSCYCVISTAVASTQRLMVNILPDAQGKLFSFANQQSSSLADNGTASTISPTLLYDLSSKFIYIVLDDGSASLSDYEKFSRTNNVLWISMKADGVEQRDMNVVTRFARGARKDNEGLKLVTLDAKQNYPDSDILKVVTRIIQVSFQEDRGTRTEIVYEYRIGRVLVSRVKGSGVSNKLD
;
A
#
# COMPACT_ATOMS: atom_id res chain seq x y z
N MET A 1 4.12 -52.26 18.11
CA MET A 1 2.91 -52.24 17.28
C MET A 1 1.97 -51.27 17.96
N PHE A 2 1.97 -50.02 17.51
CA PHE A 2 1.14 -48.93 18.06
C PHE A 2 -0.02 -48.67 17.09
N GLU A 3 -1.07 -48.01 17.60
CA GLU A 3 -2.36 -47.63 16.99
C GLU A 3 -3.49 -48.65 17.28
N GLN A 4 -4.68 -48.29 17.76
CA GLN A 4 -5.44 -47.03 17.80
C GLN A 4 -6.19 -46.93 19.14
N SER A 5 -6.21 -45.75 19.77
CA SER A 5 -7.24 -45.41 20.76
C SER A 5 -8.02 -44.22 20.22
N SER A 6 -9.31 -44.46 20.03
CA SER A 6 -10.29 -43.59 19.40
C SER A 6 -10.48 -42.26 20.14
N TYR A 7 -10.59 -41.20 19.32
CA TYR A 7 -11.09 -39.87 19.63
C TYR A 7 -12.27 -39.89 20.62
N THR A 8 -12.18 -39.07 21.67
CA THR A 8 -13.32 -38.65 22.47
C THR A 8 -13.22 -37.16 22.78
N ASP A 9 -14.32 -36.46 22.48
CA ASP A 9 -14.81 -35.26 23.14
C ASP A 9 -13.97 -33.96 23.10
N TYR A 10 -14.09 -33.23 21.98
CA TYR A 10 -13.89 -31.77 21.97
C TYR A 10 -15.18 -30.97 21.71
N ASP A 11 -16.33 -31.63 21.55
CA ASP A 11 -17.62 -30.96 21.28
C ASP A 11 -18.41 -30.60 22.55
N GLN A 12 -17.93 -30.97 23.75
CA GLN A 12 -18.68 -30.76 24.99
C GLN A 12 -18.32 -29.50 25.81
N VAL A 13 -17.41 -28.64 25.34
CA VAL A 13 -16.95 -27.49 26.15
C VAL A 13 -17.57 -26.13 25.76
N LEU A 14 -18.40 -26.05 24.72
CA LEU A 14 -19.01 -24.77 24.29
C LEU A 14 -20.54 -24.68 24.40
N THR A 15 -21.21 -25.64 25.04
CA THR A 15 -22.67 -25.60 25.23
C THR A 15 -23.03 -25.42 26.70
N ARG A 16 -23.04 -24.16 27.16
CA ARG A 16 -23.93 -23.69 28.24
C ARG A 16 -23.78 -22.19 28.43
N PHE A 17 -24.60 -21.44 27.69
CA PHE A 17 -25.38 -20.27 28.13
C PHE A 17 -26.21 -19.82 26.91
N VAL A 18 -27.18 -20.64 26.51
CA VAL A 18 -28.23 -20.18 25.57
C VAL A 18 -29.38 -19.69 26.46
N ASP A 19 -29.44 -18.37 26.65
CA ASP A 19 -30.60 -17.71 27.24
C ASP A 19 -31.69 -17.69 26.16
N GLU A 20 -32.75 -18.47 26.33
CA GLU A 20 -33.87 -18.65 25.38
C GLU A 20 -34.65 -17.35 25.06
N ARG A 21 -34.28 -16.23 25.70
CA ARG A 21 -34.86 -14.90 25.47
C ARG A 21 -34.21 -14.15 24.30
N PHE A 22 -33.11 -14.66 23.76
CA PHE A 22 -32.43 -14.06 22.63
C PHE A 22 -32.48 -15.03 21.45
N GLU A 23 -33.29 -14.71 20.44
CA GLU A 23 -33.16 -15.35 19.13
C GLU A 23 -31.69 -15.21 18.70
N GLN A 24 -31.02 -16.33 18.41
CA GLN A 24 -29.69 -16.30 17.82
C GLN A 24 -29.83 -15.70 16.43
N LEU A 25 -29.56 -14.40 16.33
CA LEU A 25 -29.41 -13.74 15.04
C LEU A 25 -28.29 -14.44 14.27
N PRO A 26 -28.48 -14.72 12.98
CA PRO A 26 -27.43 -15.34 12.17
C PRO A 26 -26.18 -14.46 12.20
N TYR A 27 -25.00 -15.07 12.29
CA TYR A 27 -23.76 -14.34 12.15
C TYR A 27 -23.74 -13.61 10.80
N PRO A 28 -23.41 -12.31 10.76
CA PRO A 28 -23.39 -11.58 9.51
C PRO A 28 -22.38 -12.19 8.54
N ALA A 29 -22.71 -12.22 7.26
CA ALA A 29 -21.77 -12.62 6.22
C ALA A 29 -20.59 -11.65 6.15
N SER A 30 -19.43 -12.08 5.65
CA SER A 30 -18.24 -11.21 5.52
C SER A 30 -18.51 -9.95 4.70
N SER A 31 -19.43 -10.01 3.72
CA SER A 31 -19.88 -8.85 2.95
C SER A 31 -20.67 -7.85 3.79
N GLU A 32 -21.46 -8.31 4.75
CA GLU A 32 -22.26 -7.47 5.64
C GLU A 32 -21.34 -6.81 6.67
N TRP A 33 -20.38 -7.56 7.23
CA TRP A 33 -19.33 -6.99 8.06
C TRP A 33 -18.48 -5.95 7.32
N ASN A 34 -18.09 -6.23 6.08
CA ASN A 34 -17.35 -5.28 5.26
C ASN A 34 -18.13 -3.99 5.06
N LYS A 35 -19.41 -4.10 4.71
CA LYS A 35 -20.26 -2.94 4.49
C LYS A 35 -20.43 -2.14 5.79
N LEU A 36 -20.76 -2.80 6.90
CA LEU A 36 -20.92 -2.16 8.20
C LEU A 36 -19.64 -1.39 8.61
N LEU A 37 -18.48 -2.04 8.52
CA LEU A 37 -17.20 -1.43 8.84
C LEU A 37 -16.91 -0.22 7.95
N GLN A 38 -17.21 -0.29 6.65
CA GLN A 38 -17.01 0.82 5.72
C GLN A 38 -17.99 1.97 5.96
N ASP A 39 -19.23 1.67 6.35
CA ASP A 39 -20.25 2.66 6.70
C ASP A 39 -19.87 3.41 8.01
N ASP A 40 -19.09 2.77 8.89
CA ASP A 40 -18.61 3.31 10.18
C ASP A 40 -17.15 3.82 10.13
N ASP A 41 -16.64 4.24 8.96
CA ASP A 41 -15.30 4.81 8.77
C ASP A 41 -14.13 3.85 9.09
N PHE A 42 -14.25 2.58 8.73
CA PHE A 42 -13.16 1.60 8.75
C PHE A 42 -12.84 1.04 7.35
N SER A 43 -11.65 0.46 7.20
CA SER A 43 -11.13 -0.10 5.94
C SER A 43 -11.85 -1.38 5.45
N GLY A 44 -12.88 -1.85 6.15
CA GLY A 44 -13.41 -3.20 5.99
C GLY A 44 -12.48 -4.28 6.54
N LEU A 45 -12.80 -5.54 6.29
CA LEU A 45 -12.04 -6.72 6.71
C LEU A 45 -10.83 -6.94 5.81
N GLU A 46 -9.64 -6.94 6.43
CA GLU A 46 -8.36 -7.22 5.78
C GLU A 46 -7.68 -8.41 6.46
N PRO A 47 -7.03 -9.33 5.73
CA PRO A 47 -6.25 -10.40 6.36
C PRO A 47 -5.07 -9.82 7.14
N ALA A 48 -4.89 -10.21 8.40
CA ALA A 48 -3.78 -9.78 9.24
C ALA A 48 -2.43 -10.34 8.74
N THR A 49 -2.43 -11.59 8.25
CA THR A 49 -1.25 -12.28 7.71
C THR A 49 -1.69 -13.39 6.76
N LYS A 50 -1.01 -13.54 5.61
CA LYS A 50 -1.15 -14.70 4.70
C LYS A 50 -0.12 -15.81 4.95
N VAL A 51 0.81 -15.62 5.88
CA VAL A 51 1.93 -16.53 6.10
C VAL A 51 1.59 -17.45 7.27
N PHE A 52 1.05 -18.62 6.96
CA PHE A 52 1.12 -19.75 7.88
C PHE A 52 2.47 -20.42 7.63
N ASP A 53 3.42 -20.24 8.54
CA ASP A 53 4.76 -20.83 8.39
C ASP A 53 4.74 -22.37 8.47
N HIS A 54 3.61 -22.97 8.90
CA HIS A 54 3.46 -24.42 9.09
C HIS A 54 2.10 -24.96 8.63
N ILE A 55 2.09 -26.18 8.07
CA ILE A 55 0.88 -26.94 7.75
C ILE A 55 0.13 -27.23 9.07
N GLY A 56 -1.10 -26.74 9.22
CA GLY A 56 -1.98 -27.02 10.37
C GLY A 56 -2.33 -25.84 11.27
N GLN A 57 -1.84 -24.61 10.99
CA GLN A 57 -2.32 -23.41 11.68
C GLN A 57 -3.57 -22.84 10.99
N SER A 58 -4.70 -22.84 11.70
CA SER A 58 -5.95 -22.21 11.27
C SER A 58 -6.35 -21.09 12.24
N CYS A 59 -5.63 -19.97 12.19
CA CYS A 59 -6.11 -18.71 12.74
C CYS A 59 -6.08 -17.64 11.65
N TYR A 60 -7.20 -17.47 10.95
CA TYR A 60 -7.38 -16.35 10.02
C TYR A 60 -7.76 -15.12 10.85
N CYS A 61 -6.75 -14.35 11.28
CA CYS A 61 -7.01 -13.06 11.90
C CYS A 61 -7.38 -12.06 10.79
N VAL A 62 -8.53 -11.42 10.94
CA VAL A 62 -8.93 -10.25 10.14
C VAL A 62 -8.77 -9.00 10.98
N ILE A 63 -8.26 -7.96 10.37
CA ILE A 63 -8.13 -6.63 10.95
C ILE A 63 -8.98 -5.64 10.17
N SER A 64 -9.48 -4.64 10.87
CA SER A 64 -10.04 -3.45 10.24
C SER A 64 -9.39 -2.22 10.86
N THR A 65 -9.00 -1.28 10.01
CA THR A 65 -8.30 -0.06 10.45
C THR A 65 -9.26 1.10 10.37
N ALA A 66 -9.35 1.90 11.43
CA ALA A 66 -10.10 3.15 11.40
C ALA A 66 -9.50 4.09 10.34
N VAL A 67 -10.36 4.73 9.56
CA VAL A 67 -10.03 5.63 8.46
C VAL A 67 -10.63 6.98 8.77
N ALA A 68 -9.80 8.01 8.98
CA ALA A 68 -10.30 9.33 9.39
C ALA A 68 -11.11 10.02 8.28
N SER A 69 -10.78 9.74 7.01
CA SER A 69 -11.57 10.15 5.86
C SER A 69 -11.21 9.30 4.64
N THR A 70 -12.18 9.13 3.74
CA THR A 70 -11.92 8.60 2.39
C THR A 70 -11.99 9.71 1.36
N GLN A 71 -10.95 9.83 0.54
CA GLN A 71 -10.87 10.81 -0.54
C GLN A 71 -10.84 10.11 -1.89
N ARG A 72 -11.70 10.56 -2.81
CA ARG A 72 -11.70 10.11 -4.21
C ARG A 72 -10.76 10.97 -5.05
N LEU A 73 -9.47 10.89 -4.76
CA LEU A 73 -8.44 11.56 -5.57
C LEU A 73 -8.28 10.83 -6.90
N MET A 74 -8.18 11.61 -7.98
CA MET A 74 -7.86 11.09 -9.30
C MET A 74 -6.36 10.85 -9.42
N VAL A 75 -5.95 9.98 -10.32
CA VAL A 75 -4.53 9.66 -10.53
C VAL A 75 -4.03 10.28 -11.84
N ASN A 76 -2.89 10.96 -11.80
CA ASN A 76 -2.18 11.36 -13.00
C ASN A 76 -0.84 10.62 -13.07
N ILE A 77 -0.66 9.79 -14.09
CA ILE A 77 0.53 8.97 -14.30
C ILE A 77 1.46 9.69 -15.26
N LEU A 78 2.66 9.97 -14.79
CA LEU A 78 3.75 10.57 -15.55
C LEU A 78 4.71 9.42 -15.93
N PRO A 79 4.72 8.99 -17.21
CA PRO A 79 5.66 7.98 -17.66
C PRO A 79 7.10 8.53 -17.60
N ASP A 80 8.08 7.63 -17.70
CA ASP A 80 9.49 8.01 -17.78
C ASP A 80 9.75 8.87 -19.03
N ALA A 81 10.81 9.68 -18.97
CA ALA A 81 11.16 10.62 -20.03
C ALA A 81 11.40 9.95 -21.40
N GLN A 82 11.80 8.67 -21.40
CA GLN A 82 12.08 7.89 -22.61
C GLN A 82 10.88 7.06 -23.08
N GLY A 83 9.78 7.06 -22.31
CA GLY A 83 8.56 6.30 -22.59
C GLY A 83 8.70 4.79 -22.47
N LYS A 84 9.78 4.27 -21.89
CA LYS A 84 10.04 2.82 -21.74
C LYS A 84 9.05 2.14 -20.79
N LEU A 85 8.53 2.88 -19.81
CA LEU A 85 7.54 2.45 -18.83
C LEU A 85 6.11 2.80 -19.26
N PHE A 86 5.89 3.24 -20.50
CA PHE A 86 4.55 3.59 -21.00
C PHE A 86 3.59 2.38 -21.03
N SER A 87 4.09 1.18 -21.33
CA SER A 87 3.31 -0.05 -21.26
C SER A 87 2.81 -0.31 -19.83
N PHE A 88 3.69 -0.14 -18.84
CA PHE A 88 3.35 -0.25 -17.43
C PHE A 88 2.35 0.84 -17.00
N ALA A 89 2.51 2.08 -17.46
CA ALA A 89 1.55 3.16 -17.20
C ALA A 89 0.14 2.81 -17.69
N ASN A 90 0.02 2.22 -18.88
CA ASN A 90 -1.27 1.76 -19.41
C ASN A 90 -1.87 0.62 -18.58
N GLN A 91 -1.06 -0.38 -18.21
CA GLN A 91 -1.51 -1.48 -17.36
C GLN A 91 -1.97 -0.97 -15.98
N GLN A 92 -1.24 -0.01 -15.41
CA GLN A 92 -1.61 0.61 -14.14
C GLN A 92 -2.90 1.42 -14.27
N SER A 93 -3.07 2.17 -15.36
CA SER A 93 -4.32 2.90 -15.64
C SER A 93 -5.53 1.95 -15.70
N SER A 94 -5.40 0.83 -16.41
CA SER A 94 -6.45 -0.21 -16.45
C SER A 94 -6.72 -0.80 -15.06
N SER A 95 -5.67 -1.13 -14.30
CA SER A 95 -5.82 -1.67 -12.94
C SER A 95 -6.51 -0.68 -11.99
N LEU A 96 -6.29 0.62 -12.15
CA LEU A 96 -6.98 1.66 -11.40
C LEU A 96 -8.45 1.76 -11.78
N ALA A 97 -8.76 1.69 -13.08
CA ALA A 97 -10.14 1.69 -13.56
C ALA A 97 -10.94 0.50 -13.02
N ASP A 98 -10.35 -0.69 -13.00
CA ASP A 98 -10.95 -1.90 -12.42
C ASP A 98 -11.28 -1.75 -10.92
N ASN A 99 -10.52 -0.90 -10.22
CA ASN A 99 -10.73 -0.56 -8.80
C ASN A 99 -11.52 0.76 -8.61
N GLY A 100 -12.18 1.27 -9.66
CA GLY A 100 -13.01 2.46 -9.59
C GLY A 100 -12.26 3.79 -9.38
N THR A 101 -10.93 3.80 -9.59
CA THR A 101 -10.11 5.01 -9.51
C THR A 101 -9.88 5.60 -10.90
N ALA A 102 -10.39 6.81 -11.13
CA ALA A 102 -10.16 7.52 -12.39
C ALA A 102 -8.69 7.92 -12.53
N SER A 103 -8.11 7.67 -13.70
CA SER A 103 -6.72 8.00 -13.98
C SER A 103 -6.52 8.63 -15.36
N THR A 104 -5.41 9.34 -15.53
CA THR A 104 -4.98 9.93 -16.81
C THR A 104 -3.48 9.76 -16.94
N ILE A 105 -2.98 9.54 -18.16
CA ILE A 105 -1.55 9.46 -18.44
C ILE A 105 -1.13 10.79 -19.08
N SER A 106 -0.23 11.53 -18.43
CA SER A 106 0.30 12.80 -18.94
C SER A 106 1.79 12.65 -19.24
N PRO A 107 2.21 12.51 -20.51
CA PRO A 107 3.62 12.34 -20.87
C PRO A 107 4.52 13.53 -20.48
N THR A 108 3.92 14.68 -20.20
CA THR A 108 4.62 15.90 -19.79
C THR A 108 4.05 16.42 -18.49
N LEU A 109 4.94 16.90 -17.62
CA LEU A 109 4.55 17.52 -16.36
C LEU A 109 3.80 18.82 -16.64
N LEU A 110 2.53 18.87 -16.22
CA LEU A 110 1.69 20.05 -16.34
C LEU A 110 2.27 21.23 -15.56
N TYR A 111 2.08 22.44 -16.07
CA TYR A 111 2.50 23.66 -15.39
C TYR A 111 1.69 23.95 -14.12
N ASP A 112 0.42 23.54 -14.12
CA ASP A 112 -0.49 23.71 -13.00
C ASP A 112 -0.78 22.35 -12.36
N LEU A 113 -0.33 22.17 -11.12
CA LEU A 113 -0.54 20.95 -10.36
C LEU A 113 -1.70 21.15 -9.39
N SER A 114 -2.68 20.25 -9.45
CA SER A 114 -3.87 20.31 -8.62
C SER A 114 -3.76 19.33 -7.47
N SER A 115 -4.11 19.79 -6.27
CA SER A 115 -4.17 18.96 -5.05
C SER A 115 -5.22 17.84 -5.12
N LYS A 116 -6.12 17.87 -6.11
CA LYS A 116 -7.13 16.83 -6.36
C LYS A 116 -6.55 15.57 -7.01
N PHE A 117 -5.30 15.61 -7.46
CA PHE A 117 -4.62 14.50 -8.10
C PHE A 117 -3.55 13.89 -7.21
N ILE A 118 -3.40 12.58 -7.32
CA ILE A 118 -2.20 11.84 -6.94
C ILE A 118 -1.33 11.76 -8.20
N TYR A 119 -0.11 12.28 -8.13
CA TYR A 119 0.84 12.23 -9.22
C TYR A 119 1.73 10.99 -9.06
N ILE A 120 1.60 10.03 -9.98
CA ILE A 120 2.50 8.88 -10.06
C ILE A 120 3.65 9.24 -10.98
N VAL A 121 4.87 9.17 -10.47
CA VAL A 121 6.10 9.36 -11.26
C VAL A 121 6.70 7.99 -11.53
N LEU A 122 6.79 7.60 -12.80
CA LEU A 122 7.53 6.42 -13.22
C LEU A 122 8.95 6.85 -13.59
N ASP A 123 9.92 6.52 -12.74
CA ASP A 123 11.30 6.99 -12.85
C ASP A 123 12.24 5.83 -13.15
N ASP A 124 12.80 5.85 -14.35
CA ASP A 124 13.81 4.88 -14.80
C ASP A 124 15.25 5.33 -14.48
N GLY A 125 15.44 6.51 -13.90
CA GLY A 125 16.73 7.13 -13.64
C GLY A 125 17.26 8.02 -14.75
N SER A 126 16.60 8.09 -15.91
CA SER A 126 17.08 8.87 -17.07
C SER A 126 16.81 10.37 -16.97
N ALA A 127 15.71 10.77 -16.32
CA ALA A 127 15.29 12.17 -16.19
C ALA A 127 16.13 12.95 -15.16
N SER A 128 16.21 14.27 -15.28
CA SER A 128 16.83 15.09 -14.23
C SER A 128 15.85 15.28 -13.06
N LEU A 129 16.34 15.37 -11.83
CA LEU A 129 15.48 15.75 -10.70
C LEU A 129 14.93 17.17 -10.83
N SER A 130 15.62 18.05 -11.55
CA SER A 130 15.16 19.43 -11.83
C SER A 130 13.82 19.43 -12.56
N ASP A 131 13.56 18.40 -13.37
CA ASP A 131 12.34 18.29 -14.16
C ASP A 131 11.10 18.08 -13.26
N TYR A 132 11.33 17.70 -12.00
CA TYR A 132 10.32 17.39 -11.01
C TYR A 132 10.21 18.43 -9.88
N GLU A 133 10.99 19.52 -9.91
CA GLU A 133 10.97 20.58 -8.89
C GLU A 133 9.57 21.15 -8.63
N LYS A 134 8.72 21.17 -9.66
CA LYS A 134 7.33 21.63 -9.55
C LYS A 134 6.49 20.80 -8.58
N PHE A 135 6.88 19.56 -8.24
CA PHE A 135 6.17 18.77 -7.23
C PHE A 135 6.23 19.36 -5.82
N SER A 136 7.14 20.30 -5.55
CA SER A 136 7.05 21.16 -4.36
C SER A 136 5.67 21.84 -4.25
N ARG A 137 4.96 22.05 -5.37
CA ARG A 137 3.66 22.75 -5.41
C ARG A 137 2.44 21.83 -5.33
N THR A 138 2.62 20.51 -5.23
CA THR A 138 1.51 19.55 -5.09
C THR A 138 1.53 18.89 -3.71
N ASN A 139 0.44 18.21 -3.36
CA ASN A 139 0.28 17.57 -2.07
C ASN A 139 0.48 16.05 -2.13
N ASN A 140 0.25 15.41 -3.27
CA ASN A 140 0.18 13.94 -3.35
C ASN A 140 1.07 13.42 -4.47
N VAL A 141 2.20 12.81 -4.11
CA VAL A 141 3.15 12.21 -5.07
C VAL A 141 3.47 10.79 -4.67
N LEU A 142 3.28 9.85 -5.59
CA LEU A 142 3.81 8.49 -5.52
C LEU A 142 4.96 8.37 -6.51
N TRP A 143 6.18 8.27 -6.00
CA TRP A 143 7.37 8.10 -6.82
C TRP A 143 7.72 6.62 -6.93
N ILE A 144 7.69 6.08 -8.14
CA ILE A 144 8.01 4.68 -8.41
C ILE A 144 9.32 4.64 -9.19
N SER A 145 10.38 4.21 -8.53
CA SER A 145 11.66 3.95 -9.19
C SER A 145 11.63 2.52 -9.72
N MET A 146 11.87 2.35 -11.02
CA MET A 146 11.85 1.05 -11.69
C MET A 146 13.02 0.93 -12.66
N LYS A 147 13.58 -0.27 -12.84
CA LYS A 147 14.55 -0.48 -13.91
C LYS A 147 13.85 -0.54 -15.26
N ALA A 148 14.37 0.19 -16.24
CA ALA A 148 14.01 0.06 -17.65
C ALA A 148 15.22 -0.41 -18.46
N ASP A 149 14.98 -1.03 -19.63
CA ASP A 149 16.03 -1.63 -20.44
C ASP A 149 17.19 -0.66 -20.71
N GLY A 150 18.40 -1.10 -20.34
CA GLY A 150 19.65 -0.39 -20.58
C GLY A 150 19.90 0.83 -19.67
N VAL A 151 19.08 1.07 -18.63
CA VAL A 151 19.27 2.18 -17.69
C VAL A 151 19.44 1.63 -16.28
N GLU A 152 20.40 2.19 -15.53
CA GLU A 152 20.50 1.91 -14.10
C GLU A 152 19.45 2.70 -13.34
N GLN A 153 18.72 1.98 -12.50
CA GLN A 153 17.64 2.52 -11.70
C GLN A 153 18.15 3.66 -10.80
N ARG A 154 17.33 4.70 -10.59
CA ARG A 154 17.68 5.81 -9.69
C ARG A 154 17.90 5.32 -8.26
N ASP A 155 19.00 5.78 -7.65
CA ASP A 155 19.23 5.65 -6.21
C ASP A 155 18.15 6.41 -5.41
N MET A 156 17.40 5.67 -4.60
CA MET A 156 16.33 6.23 -3.76
C MET A 156 16.83 7.18 -2.67
N ASN A 157 18.11 7.17 -2.31
CA ASN A 157 18.69 8.19 -1.45
C ASN A 157 18.63 9.57 -2.10
N VAL A 158 18.76 9.64 -3.42
CA VAL A 158 18.68 10.88 -4.20
C VAL A 158 17.24 11.40 -4.20
N VAL A 159 16.25 10.54 -4.41
CA VAL A 159 14.81 10.86 -4.30
C VAL A 159 14.45 11.30 -2.88
N THR A 160 15.01 10.65 -1.86
CA THR A 160 14.78 11.00 -0.46
C THR A 160 15.32 12.40 -0.14
N ARG A 161 16.51 12.75 -0.66
CA ARG A 161 17.07 14.11 -0.52
C ARG A 161 16.22 15.15 -1.24
N PHE A 162 15.75 14.84 -2.45
CA PHE A 162 14.82 15.68 -3.18
C PHE A 162 13.53 15.92 -2.38
N ALA A 163 12.91 14.85 -1.86
CA ALA A 163 11.69 14.93 -1.07
C ALA A 163 11.86 15.78 0.19
N ARG A 164 13.02 15.70 0.85
CA ARG A 164 13.36 16.58 1.99
C ARG A 164 13.43 18.05 1.59
N GLY A 165 13.98 18.35 0.41
CA GLY A 165 13.99 19.70 -0.15
C GLY A 165 12.58 20.19 -0.44
N ALA A 166 11.82 19.43 -1.23
CA ALA A 166 10.45 19.78 -1.62
C ALA A 166 9.51 19.98 -0.43
N ARG A 167 9.67 19.19 0.66
CA ARG A 167 8.90 19.37 1.90
C ARG A 167 9.25 20.64 2.68
N LYS A 168 10.46 21.20 2.51
CA LYS A 168 10.77 22.52 3.10
C LYS A 168 9.98 23.62 2.41
N ASP A 169 9.75 23.48 1.11
CA ASP A 169 9.00 24.45 0.32
C ASP A 169 7.49 24.26 0.46
N ASN A 170 7.04 23.04 0.79
CA ASN A 170 5.65 22.70 1.07
C ASN A 170 5.54 21.59 2.12
N GLU A 171 5.23 21.98 3.36
CA GLU A 171 5.07 21.05 4.48
C GLU A 171 3.90 20.07 4.27
N GLY A 172 2.92 20.43 3.43
CA GLY A 172 1.78 19.59 3.07
C GLY A 172 2.08 18.51 2.03
N LEU A 173 3.31 18.43 1.50
CA LEU A 173 3.69 17.43 0.50
C LEU A 173 3.79 16.02 1.12
N LYS A 174 2.80 15.18 0.79
CA LYS A 174 2.84 13.73 0.97
C LYS A 174 3.52 13.07 -0.24
N LEU A 175 4.83 12.87 -0.09
CA LEU A 175 5.63 12.09 -1.03
C LEU A 175 5.85 10.67 -0.49
N VAL A 176 5.29 9.69 -1.20
CA VAL A 176 5.46 8.25 -0.96
C VAL A 176 6.37 7.69 -2.04
N THR A 177 7.28 6.80 -1.68
CA THR A 177 8.21 6.18 -2.63
C THR A 177 8.07 4.67 -2.67
N LEU A 178 8.15 4.09 -3.87
CA LEU A 178 8.25 2.66 -4.13
C LEU A 178 9.52 2.37 -4.93
N ASP A 179 10.43 1.59 -4.35
CA ASP A 179 11.64 1.10 -5.02
C ASP A 179 11.40 -0.31 -5.57
N ALA A 180 11.14 -0.44 -6.87
CA ALA A 180 10.87 -1.74 -7.48
C ALA A 180 12.17 -2.40 -7.98
N LYS A 181 12.73 -3.30 -7.16
CA LYS A 181 13.94 -4.09 -7.44
C LYS A 181 13.64 -5.31 -8.30
N GLN A 182 13.16 -5.08 -9.53
CA GLN A 182 13.00 -6.12 -10.54
C GLN A 182 13.22 -5.61 -11.96
N ASN A 183 13.59 -6.52 -12.85
CA ASN A 183 13.89 -6.19 -14.25
C ASN A 183 12.63 -5.95 -15.09
N TYR A 184 11.50 -6.55 -14.72
CA TYR A 184 10.23 -6.42 -15.44
C TYR A 184 9.06 -6.33 -14.48
N PRO A 185 8.07 -5.44 -14.71
CA PRO A 185 6.84 -5.43 -13.95
C PRO A 185 6.06 -6.75 -14.12
N ASP A 186 5.73 -7.41 -13.02
CA ASP A 186 4.75 -8.50 -13.02
C ASP A 186 3.34 -7.95 -12.79
N SER A 187 2.32 -8.80 -12.83
CA SER A 187 0.94 -8.36 -12.55
C SER A 187 0.71 -8.00 -11.07
N ASP A 188 1.59 -8.44 -10.17
CA ASP A 188 1.41 -8.26 -8.74
C ASP A 188 1.88 -6.88 -8.27
N ILE A 189 2.90 -6.28 -8.91
CA ILE A 189 3.27 -4.89 -8.65
C ILE A 189 2.11 -3.92 -8.97
N LEU A 190 1.26 -4.20 -9.95
CA LEU A 190 0.09 -3.37 -10.26
C LEU A 190 -0.87 -3.32 -9.06
N LYS A 191 -1.13 -4.49 -8.44
CA LYS A 191 -1.96 -4.60 -7.24
C LYS A 191 -1.32 -3.87 -6.05
N VAL A 192 0.01 -3.97 -5.92
CA VAL A 192 0.77 -3.27 -4.88
C VAL A 192 0.64 -1.75 -5.04
N VAL A 193 0.84 -1.23 -6.26
CA VAL A 193 0.73 0.21 -6.55
C VAL A 193 -0.68 0.71 -6.26
N THR A 194 -1.71 0.00 -6.74
CA THR A 194 -3.11 0.33 -6.44
C THR A 194 -3.39 0.31 -4.94
N ARG A 195 -2.84 -0.66 -4.20
CA ARG A 195 -2.99 -0.74 -2.76
C ARG A 195 -2.29 0.41 -2.02
N ILE A 196 -1.09 0.81 -2.46
CA ILE A 196 -0.39 1.97 -1.91
C ILE A 196 -1.19 3.26 -2.17
N ILE A 197 -1.78 3.41 -3.36
CA ILE A 197 -2.64 4.55 -3.68
C ILE A 197 -3.81 4.63 -2.71
N GLN A 198 -4.49 3.50 -2.51
CA GLN A 198 -5.61 3.38 -1.59
C GLN A 198 -5.18 3.74 -0.16
N VAL A 199 -4.19 3.03 0.39
CA VAL A 199 -3.80 3.14 1.81
C VAL A 199 -3.10 4.45 2.13
N SER A 200 -2.27 4.96 1.22
CA SER A 200 -1.43 6.12 1.51
C SER A 200 -2.04 7.43 1.08
N PHE A 201 -3.06 7.47 0.22
CA PHE A 201 -3.61 8.75 -0.26
C PHE A 201 -5.13 8.84 -0.19
N GLN A 202 -5.84 7.74 -0.44
CA GLN A 202 -7.30 7.76 -0.46
C GLN A 202 -7.88 7.46 0.92
N GLU A 203 -7.20 6.67 1.73
CA GLU A 203 -7.58 6.35 3.11
C GLU A 203 -6.67 7.10 4.06
N ASP A 204 -7.22 8.05 4.80
CA ASP A 204 -6.45 8.72 5.86
C ASP A 204 -6.32 7.79 7.08
N ARG A 205 -5.33 6.88 7.03
CA ARG A 205 -4.97 6.00 8.15
C ARG A 205 -3.96 6.65 9.13
N GLY A 206 -3.73 7.96 9.02
CA GLY A 206 -2.83 8.72 9.89
C GLY A 206 -1.39 8.17 9.91
N THR A 207 -0.81 8.06 11.11
CA THR A 207 0.60 7.65 11.31
C THR A 207 0.90 6.19 10.98
N ARG A 208 -0.12 5.40 10.62
CA ARG A 208 0.03 3.99 10.23
C ARG A 208 0.35 3.81 8.75
N THR A 209 0.31 4.89 7.95
CA THR A 209 0.70 4.82 6.54
C THR A 209 2.21 4.92 6.39
N GLU A 210 2.79 4.02 5.60
CA GLU A 210 4.21 4.09 5.25
C GLU A 210 4.43 5.07 4.09
N ILE A 211 5.63 5.65 4.08
CA ILE A 211 6.05 6.60 3.03
C ILE A 211 7.18 6.05 2.16
N VAL A 212 7.81 4.95 2.57
CA VAL A 212 8.91 4.31 1.83
C VAL A 212 8.65 2.82 1.75
N TYR A 213 8.53 2.32 0.53
CA TYR A 213 8.31 0.93 0.20
C TYR A 213 9.43 0.42 -0.72
N GLU A 214 9.81 -0.84 -0.56
CA GLU A 214 10.61 -1.59 -1.51
C GLU A 214 9.75 -2.74 -2.03
N TYR A 215 9.81 -3.02 -3.33
CA TYR A 215 9.20 -4.19 -3.94
C TYR A 215 10.26 -5.08 -4.55
N ARG A 216 10.31 -6.33 -4.11
CA ARG A 216 11.30 -7.30 -4.54
C ARG A 216 10.75 -8.71 -4.49
N ILE A 217 10.81 -9.45 -5.60
CA ILE A 217 10.43 -10.87 -5.69
C ILE A 217 8.98 -11.07 -5.18
N GLY A 218 8.02 -10.29 -5.71
CA GLY A 218 6.62 -10.43 -5.34
C GLY A 218 6.24 -9.90 -3.95
N ARG A 219 7.19 -9.33 -3.20
CA ARG A 219 6.98 -8.90 -1.80
C ARG A 219 7.19 -7.41 -1.63
N VAL A 220 6.34 -6.81 -0.80
CA VAL A 220 6.48 -5.43 -0.32
C VAL A 220 7.24 -5.45 1.00
N LEU A 221 8.32 -4.69 1.07
CA LEU A 221 9.16 -4.54 2.24
C LEU A 221 9.12 -3.07 2.69
N VAL A 222 9.20 -2.87 4.01
CA VAL A 222 9.24 -1.55 4.64
C VAL A 222 10.40 -1.57 5.63
N SER A 223 11.38 -0.69 5.43
CA SER A 223 12.54 -0.62 6.32
C SER A 223 12.15 -0.07 7.68
N ARG A 224 12.60 -0.72 8.75
CA ARG A 224 12.43 -0.25 10.14
C ARG A 224 13.80 -0.09 10.79
N VAL A 225 14.00 1.04 11.45
CA VAL A 225 15.18 1.23 12.31
C VAL A 225 14.94 0.45 13.60
N LYS A 226 15.72 -0.61 13.84
CA LYS A 226 15.81 -1.21 15.17
C LYS A 226 16.77 -0.35 15.99
N GLY A 227 16.30 0.17 17.13
CA GLY A 227 17.18 0.81 18.09
C GLY A 227 18.31 -0.14 18.46
N SER A 228 19.56 0.31 18.35
CA SER A 228 20.68 -0.42 18.92
C SER A 228 20.46 -0.42 20.43
N GLY A 229 20.28 -1.60 21.02
CA GLY A 229 20.10 -1.77 22.47
C GLY A 229 21.38 -1.47 23.25
N VAL A 230 21.96 -0.29 23.08
CA VAL A 230 23.03 0.24 23.91
C VAL A 230 22.38 1.22 24.88
N SER A 231 21.65 0.66 25.84
CA SER A 231 21.48 1.34 27.11
C SER A 231 22.86 1.37 27.76
N ASN A 232 23.57 2.48 27.58
CA ASN A 232 24.63 2.84 28.50
C ASN A 232 23.98 2.92 29.88
N LYS A 233 24.21 1.90 30.71
CA LYS A 233 24.11 2.06 32.15
C LYS A 233 25.13 3.13 32.51
N LEU A 234 24.66 4.35 32.68
CA LEU A 234 25.37 5.36 33.44
C LEU A 234 25.06 5.06 34.91
N ASP A 235 26.10 4.57 35.57
CA ASP A 235 26.42 4.51 37.01
C ASP A 235 25.31 4.15 38.01
#